data_AF-A0A4W5RLE0-F1
#
_entry.id   AF-A0A4W5RLE0-F1
#
_cell.length_a   1.000
_cell.length_b   1.000
_cell.length_c   1.000
_cell.angle_alpha   90.00
_cell.angle_beta   90.00
_cell.angle_gamma   90.00
#
_symmetry.space_group_name_H-M   'P 1'
#
loop_
_entity.id
_entity.type
_entity.pdbx_description
1 polymer ?
#
loop_
_entity_poly.entity_id
_entity_poly.type
_entity_poly.pdbx_seq_one_letter_code
_entity_poly.pdbx_strand_id
1 'polypeptide(L)'
;MSCAFSVSQMADILHVSRSTVKRRLRHFNLSHALLYSDMSDLALDEKMDLVAGNDKLGPEAVRAKIRALGIRVQRRSVRDSMICVNPRAAALRAMSQRLHRRSYCVAGPNSLWHLDGNHKLIRWRIVIHGGIDGYSRLVVFLRASSNNRSSTVMDCFMNAVSRYGVPSRVRTDHGGENNPVCLFMNIFRGSGRGSALRGRSTHNQRIERLWGDLWCGMTNVYHGLFNFFESEGVVNADNEIHLWALHYVYLPRSIET
;
A
#
# COMPACT_ATOMS: atom_id res chain seq x y z
N MET A 1 1.82 5.16 -20.67
CA MET A 1 2.98 5.35 -19.76
C MET A 1 3.46 6.79 -19.83
N SER A 2 3.17 7.65 -18.83
CA SER A 2 3.88 8.93 -18.72
C SER A 2 4.99 8.78 -17.70
N CYS A 3 6.24 8.64 -18.15
CA CYS A 3 7.37 8.83 -17.25
C CYS A 3 7.36 10.31 -16.84
N ALA A 4 6.93 10.59 -15.61
CA ALA A 4 6.73 11.95 -15.11
C ALA A 4 8.06 12.63 -14.78
N PHE A 5 8.93 12.78 -15.79
CA PHE A 5 10.15 13.56 -15.66
C PHE A 5 9.81 15.04 -15.65
N SER A 6 10.42 15.80 -14.74
CA SER A 6 10.39 17.26 -14.81
C SER A 6 11.16 17.74 -16.04
N VAL A 7 10.91 18.97 -16.47
CA VAL A 7 11.67 19.63 -17.55
C VAL A 7 13.18 19.60 -17.28
N SER A 8 13.59 19.70 -16.01
CA SER A 8 15.00 19.58 -15.60
C SER A 8 15.53 18.17 -15.82
N GLN A 9 14.80 17.14 -15.35
CA GLN A 9 15.21 15.74 -15.54
C GLN A 9 15.25 15.36 -17.01
N MET A 10 14.29 15.82 -17.82
CA MET A 10 14.30 15.62 -19.26
C MET A 10 15.52 16.29 -19.91
N ALA A 11 15.87 17.51 -19.48
CA ALA A 11 17.05 18.21 -19.96
C ALA A 11 18.35 17.47 -19.61
N ASP A 12 18.44 16.95 -18.39
CA ASP A 12 19.60 16.19 -17.91
C ASP A 12 19.74 14.85 -18.63
N ILE A 13 18.64 14.08 -18.78
CA ILE A 13 18.61 12.79 -19.47
C ILE A 13 18.95 12.94 -20.97
N LEU A 14 18.42 13.98 -21.61
CA LEU A 14 18.58 14.20 -23.04
C LEU A 14 19.81 15.05 -23.37
N HIS A 15 20.56 15.52 -22.36
CA HIS A 15 21.71 16.41 -22.51
C HIS A 15 21.41 17.66 -23.36
N VAL A 16 20.27 18.31 -23.13
CA VAL A 16 19.85 19.54 -23.83
C VAL A 16 19.45 20.64 -22.85
N SER A 17 19.40 21.89 -23.32
CA SER A 17 18.92 22.99 -22.49
C SER A 17 17.44 22.84 -22.13
N ARG A 18 17.05 23.32 -20.94
CA ARG A 18 15.65 23.38 -20.49
C ARG A 18 14.77 24.16 -21.49
N SER A 19 15.33 25.16 -22.15
CA SER A 19 14.65 25.94 -23.19
C SER A 19 14.29 25.09 -24.40
N THR A 20 15.19 24.18 -24.83
CA THR A 20 14.92 23.21 -25.90
C THR A 20 13.80 22.26 -25.51
N VAL A 21 13.81 21.71 -24.29
CA VAL A 21 12.73 20.84 -23.79
C VAL A 21 11.39 21.59 -23.79
N LYS A 22 11.33 22.80 -23.19
CA LYS A 22 10.10 23.63 -23.18
C LYS A 22 9.60 23.97 -24.58
N ARG A 23 10.49 24.24 -25.52
CA ARG A 23 10.14 24.52 -26.92
C ARG A 23 9.55 23.28 -27.60
N ARG A 24 10.16 22.11 -27.42
CA ARG A 24 9.67 20.84 -27.99
C ARG A 24 8.34 20.41 -27.37
N LEU A 25 8.17 20.54 -26.06
CA LEU A 25 6.88 20.26 -25.40
C LEU A 25 5.76 21.16 -25.94
N ARG A 26 6.04 22.44 -26.21
CA ARG A 26 5.05 23.34 -26.84
C ARG A 26 4.77 22.95 -28.30
N HIS A 27 5.81 22.69 -29.08
CA HIS A 27 5.67 22.31 -30.50
C HIS A 27 4.83 21.03 -30.69
N PHE A 28 4.96 20.05 -29.79
CA PHE A 28 4.21 18.80 -29.85
C PHE A 28 2.93 18.80 -29.00
N ASN A 29 2.50 19.95 -28.45
CA ASN A 29 1.34 20.04 -27.54
C ASN A 29 1.41 19.07 -26.34
N LEU A 30 2.60 18.83 -25.82
CA LEU A 30 2.88 17.99 -24.65
C LEU A 30 2.99 18.83 -23.35
N SER A 31 2.30 19.97 -23.30
CA SER A 31 2.30 20.86 -22.14
C SER A 31 1.84 20.13 -20.88
N HIS A 32 2.54 20.34 -19.76
CA HIS A 32 2.13 19.82 -18.45
C HIS A 32 0.71 20.24 -18.03
N ALA A 33 0.19 21.36 -18.56
CA ALA A 33 -1.17 21.82 -18.28
C ALA A 33 -2.23 20.91 -18.93
N LEU A 34 -1.96 20.34 -20.12
CA LEU A 34 -2.85 19.40 -20.81
C LEU A 34 -2.93 18.03 -20.14
N LEU A 35 -2.07 17.78 -19.15
CA LEU A 35 -2.10 16.55 -18.37
C LEU A 35 -3.08 16.63 -17.19
N TYR A 36 -3.55 17.82 -16.81
CA TYR A 36 -4.51 17.97 -15.72
C TYR A 36 -5.91 18.11 -16.30
N SER A 37 -6.88 17.49 -15.62
CA SER A 37 -8.29 17.62 -15.98
C SER A 37 -8.75 19.05 -15.71
N ASP A 38 -9.53 19.60 -16.63
CA ASP A 38 -10.22 20.87 -16.40
C ASP A 38 -11.33 20.63 -15.37
N MET A 39 -11.09 21.07 -14.14
CA MET A 39 -11.94 20.82 -12.98
C MET A 39 -11.88 22.04 -12.06
N SER A 40 -13.04 22.63 -11.81
CA SER A 40 -13.19 23.71 -10.83
C SER A 40 -12.96 23.20 -9.42
N ASP A 41 -12.55 24.09 -8.51
CA ASP A 41 -12.38 23.75 -7.09
C ASP A 41 -13.68 23.23 -6.44
N LEU A 42 -14.85 23.82 -6.76
CA LEU A 42 -16.15 23.32 -6.29
C LEU A 42 -16.42 21.86 -6.69
N ALA A 43 -16.21 21.53 -7.96
CA ALA A 43 -16.35 20.16 -8.45
C ALA A 43 -15.32 19.19 -7.84
N LEU A 44 -14.16 19.69 -7.40
CA LEU A 44 -13.17 18.91 -6.66
C LEU A 44 -13.62 18.67 -5.22
N ASP A 45 -14.19 19.69 -4.57
CA ASP A 45 -14.74 19.63 -3.21
C ASP A 45 -15.91 18.64 -3.12
N GLU A 46 -16.87 18.69 -4.05
CA GLU A 46 -17.97 17.70 -4.13
C GLU A 46 -17.45 16.26 -4.29
N LYS A 47 -16.36 16.10 -5.06
CA LYS A 47 -15.71 14.79 -5.23
C LYS A 47 -14.95 14.34 -3.99
N MET A 48 -14.58 15.24 -3.09
CA MET A 48 -13.90 14.85 -1.86
C MET A 48 -14.82 14.04 -0.97
N ASP A 49 -16.11 14.34 -0.88
CA ASP A 49 -17.04 13.56 -0.05
C ASP A 49 -17.12 12.08 -0.46
N LEU A 50 -17.02 11.79 -1.77
CA LEU A 50 -16.94 10.44 -2.32
C LEU A 50 -15.62 9.71 -2.04
N VAL A 51 -14.53 10.45 -1.79
CA VAL A 51 -13.16 9.92 -1.68
C VAL A 51 -12.65 9.94 -0.23
N ALA A 52 -13.20 10.80 0.61
CA ALA A 52 -12.75 11.16 1.96
C ALA A 52 -13.51 10.46 3.10
N GLY A 53 -14.23 9.36 2.85
CA GLY A 53 -14.79 8.50 3.91
C GLY A 53 -13.76 7.88 4.87
N ASN A 54 -12.48 8.24 4.73
CA ASN A 54 -11.40 7.90 5.66
C ASN A 54 -10.51 9.12 5.92
N ASP A 55 -10.76 9.78 7.04
CA ASP A 55 -10.06 10.98 7.51
C ASP A 55 -8.55 10.80 7.73
N LYS A 56 -8.05 9.56 7.74
CA LYS A 56 -6.61 9.29 7.86
C LYS A 56 -5.86 9.41 6.53
N LEU A 57 -6.56 9.49 5.40
CA LEU A 57 -5.93 9.65 4.10
C LEU A 57 -5.28 11.03 3.97
N GLY A 58 -4.03 11.04 3.51
CA GLY A 58 -3.31 12.27 3.18
C GLY A 58 -3.57 12.74 1.73
N PRO A 59 -3.18 13.98 1.38
CA PRO A 59 -3.42 14.56 0.05
C PRO A 59 -2.90 13.74 -1.13
N GLU A 60 -1.79 13.00 -0.95
CA GLU A 60 -1.25 12.15 -2.01
C GLU A 60 -2.10 10.89 -2.24
N ALA A 61 -2.61 10.28 -1.18
CA ALA A 61 -3.46 9.10 -1.27
C ALA A 61 -4.83 9.45 -1.86
N VAL A 62 -5.40 10.58 -1.43
CA VAL A 62 -6.61 11.16 -2.03
C VAL A 62 -6.37 11.47 -3.51
N ARG A 63 -5.25 12.13 -3.86
CA ARG A 63 -4.90 12.37 -5.27
C ARG A 63 -4.74 11.09 -6.08
N ALA A 64 -4.19 10.02 -5.49
CA ALA A 64 -4.07 8.73 -6.16
C ALA A 64 -5.45 8.10 -6.45
N LYS A 65 -6.40 8.19 -5.50
CA LYS A 65 -7.78 7.75 -5.71
C LYS A 65 -8.47 8.56 -6.82
N ILE A 66 -8.35 9.89 -6.80
CA ILE A 66 -8.90 10.75 -7.86
C ILE A 66 -8.29 10.40 -9.22
N ARG A 67 -6.98 10.12 -9.27
CA ARG A 67 -6.30 9.66 -10.48
C ARG A 67 -6.82 8.31 -10.98
N ALA A 68 -7.17 7.39 -10.09
CA ALA A 68 -7.77 6.11 -10.48
C ALA A 68 -9.15 6.30 -11.14
N LEU A 69 -9.86 7.39 -10.82
CA LEU A 69 -11.09 7.82 -11.50
C LEU A 69 -10.83 8.55 -12.84
N GLY A 70 -9.60 8.51 -13.36
CA GLY A 70 -9.21 9.18 -14.60
C GLY A 70 -8.97 10.69 -14.47
N ILE A 71 -9.07 11.25 -13.26
CA ILE A 71 -8.98 12.68 -13.03
C ILE A 71 -7.58 13.03 -12.53
N ARG A 72 -6.89 13.91 -13.26
CA ARG A 72 -5.55 14.34 -12.88
C ARG A 72 -5.61 15.76 -12.34
N VAL A 73 -5.42 15.90 -11.04
CA VAL A 73 -5.41 17.20 -10.32
C VAL A 73 -4.06 17.45 -9.65
N GLN A 74 -3.80 18.71 -9.32
CA GLN A 74 -2.56 19.11 -8.65
C GLN A 74 -2.61 18.75 -7.15
N ARG A 75 -1.43 18.46 -6.55
CA ARG A 75 -1.36 18.17 -5.10
C ARG A 75 -1.91 19.31 -4.25
N ARG A 76 -1.60 20.56 -4.65
CA ARG A 76 -2.01 21.76 -3.93
C ARG A 76 -3.53 21.86 -3.89
N SER A 77 -4.20 21.73 -5.03
CA SER A 77 -5.66 21.76 -5.13
C SER A 77 -6.32 20.70 -4.26
N VAL A 78 -5.80 19.47 -4.26
CA VAL A 78 -6.31 18.41 -3.34
C VAL A 78 -6.09 18.77 -1.88
N ARG A 79 -4.93 19.35 -1.52
CA ARG A 79 -4.65 19.76 -0.14
C ARG A 79 -5.58 20.89 0.31
N ASP A 80 -5.79 21.89 -0.55
CA ASP A 80 -6.59 23.07 -0.25
C ASP A 80 -8.06 22.67 -0.11
N SER A 81 -8.56 21.84 -1.04
CA SER A 81 -9.88 21.20 -0.98
C SER A 81 -10.08 20.37 0.30
N MET A 82 -9.11 19.54 0.69
CA MET A 82 -9.19 18.76 1.94
C MET A 82 -9.24 19.64 3.21
N ILE A 83 -8.64 20.84 3.19
CA ILE A 83 -8.72 21.81 4.29
C ILE A 83 -10.10 22.46 4.31
N CYS A 84 -10.65 22.79 3.13
CA CYS A 84 -11.97 23.39 2.98
C CYS A 84 -13.09 22.44 3.46
N VAL A 85 -13.09 21.20 2.96
CA VAL A 85 -14.15 20.20 3.22
C VAL A 85 -14.12 19.66 4.65
N ASN A 86 -12.94 19.34 5.19
CA ASN A 86 -12.82 18.81 6.55
C ASN A 86 -11.59 19.37 7.29
N PRO A 87 -11.66 20.62 7.79
CA PRO A 87 -10.55 21.29 8.46
C PRO A 87 -10.13 20.57 9.74
N ARG A 88 -11.06 19.94 10.46
CA ARG A 88 -10.77 19.17 11.68
C ARG A 88 -9.89 17.96 11.37
N ALA A 89 -10.24 17.16 10.38
CA ALA A 89 -9.42 16.03 9.95
C ALA A 89 -8.06 16.49 9.40
N ALA A 90 -8.02 17.62 8.69
CA ALA A 90 -6.77 18.21 8.22
C ALA A 90 -5.84 18.60 9.38
N ALA A 91 -6.36 19.23 10.43
CA ALA A 91 -5.61 19.57 11.63
C ALA A 91 -5.11 18.32 12.37
N LEU A 92 -5.96 17.30 12.55
CA LEU A 92 -5.56 16.03 13.17
C LEU A 92 -4.40 15.35 12.43
N ARG A 93 -4.42 15.36 11.09
CA ARG A 93 -3.31 14.85 10.28
C ARG A 93 -2.03 15.67 10.44
N ALA A 94 -2.14 16.99 10.50
CA ALA A 94 -1.00 17.88 10.68
C ALA A 94 -0.33 17.70 12.06
N MET A 95 -1.12 17.41 13.10
CA MET A 95 -0.64 17.15 14.46
C MET A 95 -0.14 15.71 14.67
N SER A 96 -0.40 14.80 13.74
CA SER A 96 0.08 13.41 13.83
C SER A 96 1.61 13.38 13.71
N GLN A 97 2.28 12.69 14.63
CA GLN A 97 3.73 12.59 14.63
C GLN A 97 4.24 11.96 13.33
N ARG A 98 5.02 12.73 12.58
CA ARG A 98 5.67 12.24 11.37
C ARG A 98 6.78 11.26 11.76
N LEU A 99 6.56 9.98 11.47
CA LEU A 99 7.56 8.94 11.72
C LEU A 99 8.91 9.32 11.11
N HIS A 100 9.96 9.19 11.91
CA HIS A 100 11.32 9.49 11.49
C HIS A 100 11.70 8.60 10.31
N ARG A 101 12.18 9.20 9.21
CA ARG A 101 12.52 8.48 7.99
C ARG A 101 13.80 7.68 8.23
N ARG A 102 13.67 6.37 8.46
CA ARG A 102 14.83 5.48 8.58
C ARG A 102 15.50 5.29 7.22
N SER A 103 16.82 5.37 7.19
CA SER A 103 17.58 4.98 6.01
C SER A 103 17.46 3.47 5.83
N TYR A 104 17.13 3.04 4.62
CA TYR A 104 17.04 1.63 4.27
C TYR A 104 17.48 1.47 2.82
N CYS A 105 18.48 0.61 2.61
CA CYS A 105 19.09 0.31 1.33
C CYS A 105 19.21 -1.19 1.14
N VAL A 106 18.98 -1.66 -0.08
CA VAL A 106 19.25 -3.03 -0.57
C VAL A 106 19.76 -2.94 -2.00
N ALA A 107 20.40 -4.00 -2.50
CA ALA A 107 21.15 -3.99 -3.74
C ALA A 107 20.32 -3.64 -4.99
N GLY A 108 19.04 -3.98 -5.01
CA GLY A 108 18.17 -3.73 -6.16
C GLY A 108 16.79 -4.38 -6.02
N PRO A 109 15.93 -4.23 -7.04
CA PRO A 109 14.66 -4.96 -7.10
C PRO A 109 14.89 -6.47 -6.95
N ASN A 110 13.96 -7.15 -6.30
CA ASN A 110 14.01 -8.59 -6.07
C ASN A 110 15.20 -9.08 -5.22
N SER A 111 15.94 -8.17 -4.59
CA SER A 111 17.07 -8.50 -3.71
C SER A 111 16.61 -9.00 -2.35
N LEU A 112 15.54 -8.44 -1.78
CA LEU A 112 15.04 -8.81 -0.46
C LEU A 112 13.55 -8.52 -0.37
N TRP A 113 12.74 -9.56 -0.26
CA TRP A 113 11.31 -9.42 0.06
C TRP A 113 11.09 -9.45 1.57
N HIS A 114 10.20 -8.60 2.07
CA HIS A 114 9.77 -8.53 3.47
C HIS A 114 8.39 -9.13 3.56
N LEU A 115 8.23 -10.22 4.31
CA LEU A 115 6.96 -10.93 4.48
C LEU A 115 6.53 -10.84 5.94
N ASP A 116 5.22 -10.71 6.16
CA ASP A 116 4.63 -10.65 7.50
C ASP A 116 3.12 -10.91 7.47
N GLY A 117 2.55 -11.24 8.62
CA GLY A 117 1.11 -11.36 8.86
C GLY A 117 0.58 -10.20 9.71
N ASN A 118 -0.43 -9.48 9.22
CA ASN A 118 -1.06 -8.41 9.97
C ASN A 118 -2.28 -8.92 10.75
N HIS A 119 -2.22 -8.76 12.07
CA HIS A 119 -3.24 -9.23 13.01
C HIS A 119 -4.20 -8.13 13.52
N LYS A 120 -4.28 -6.96 12.86
CA LYS A 120 -5.18 -5.88 13.29
C LYS A 120 -6.66 -6.27 13.30
N LEU A 121 -7.07 -7.27 12.52
CA LEU A 121 -8.43 -7.79 12.47
C LEU A 121 -8.56 -9.19 13.10
N ILE A 122 -7.58 -9.62 13.92
CA ILE A 122 -7.54 -10.97 14.48
C ILE A 122 -8.73 -11.28 15.38
N ARG A 123 -9.35 -10.27 16.00
CA ARG A 123 -10.58 -10.41 16.80
C ARG A 123 -11.71 -11.05 16.01
N TRP A 124 -11.83 -10.73 14.73
CA TRP A 124 -12.80 -11.34 13.81
C TRP A 124 -12.18 -12.47 12.99
N ARG A 125 -11.08 -13.06 13.46
CA ARG A 125 -10.34 -14.17 12.82
C ARG A 125 -9.88 -13.86 11.40
N ILE A 126 -9.61 -12.60 11.08
CA ILE A 126 -9.07 -12.17 9.79
C ILE A 126 -7.60 -11.81 9.94
N VAL A 127 -6.75 -12.44 9.14
CA VAL A 127 -5.32 -12.17 9.02
C VAL A 127 -5.02 -11.70 7.60
N ILE A 128 -4.26 -10.61 7.47
CA ILE A 128 -3.80 -10.10 6.18
C ILE A 128 -2.34 -10.51 5.99
N HIS A 129 -2.09 -11.41 5.05
CA HIS A 129 -0.75 -11.86 4.65
C HIS A 129 -0.18 -10.89 3.64
N GLY A 130 1.06 -10.43 3.85
CA GLY A 130 1.68 -9.45 2.97
C GLY A 130 3.12 -9.77 2.62
N GLY A 131 3.51 -9.44 1.40
CA GLY A 131 4.88 -9.45 0.91
C GLY A 131 5.18 -8.16 0.16
N ILE A 132 6.34 -7.56 0.42
CA ILE A 132 6.79 -6.34 -0.27
C ILE A 132 8.26 -6.42 -0.66
N ASP A 133 8.58 -5.98 -1.87
CA ASP A 133 9.95 -5.83 -2.31
C ASP A 133 10.65 -4.66 -1.60
N GLY A 134 11.79 -4.97 -1.00
CA GLY A 134 12.59 -4.06 -0.19
C GLY A 134 13.12 -2.86 -0.96
N TYR A 135 13.33 -2.97 -2.27
CA TYR A 135 13.86 -1.89 -3.10
C TYR A 135 12.74 -1.04 -3.71
N SER A 136 11.94 -1.65 -4.57
CA SER A 136 10.95 -1.01 -5.43
C SER A 136 9.67 -0.58 -4.72
N ARG A 137 9.40 -1.10 -3.51
CA ARG A 137 8.11 -0.97 -2.79
C ARG A 137 6.96 -1.70 -3.47
N LEU A 138 7.23 -2.54 -4.47
CA LEU A 138 6.20 -3.38 -5.08
C LEU A 138 5.64 -4.33 -4.02
N VAL A 139 4.34 -4.25 -3.78
CA VAL A 139 3.61 -5.24 -2.96
C VAL A 139 3.48 -6.49 -3.81
N VAL A 140 4.26 -7.52 -3.49
CA VAL A 140 4.36 -8.74 -4.30
C VAL A 140 3.17 -9.68 -4.06
N PHE A 141 2.57 -9.61 -2.87
CA PHE A 141 1.25 -10.15 -2.59
C PHE A 141 0.64 -9.43 -1.37
N LEU A 142 -0.69 -9.36 -1.33
CA LEU A 142 -1.45 -8.90 -0.18
C LEU A 142 -2.80 -9.62 -0.19
N ARG A 143 -3.04 -10.45 0.83
CA ARG A 143 -4.22 -11.34 0.87
C ARG A 143 -4.81 -11.40 2.27
N ALA A 144 -6.09 -11.07 2.40
CA ALA A 144 -6.81 -11.35 3.65
C ALA A 144 -7.34 -12.79 3.66
N SER A 145 -7.36 -13.41 4.84
CA SER A 145 -7.84 -14.78 5.00
C SER A 145 -8.39 -15.00 6.41
N SER A 146 -9.21 -16.04 6.57
CA SER A 146 -9.78 -16.44 7.86
C SER A 146 -8.83 -17.31 8.70
N ASN A 147 -7.55 -17.43 8.33
CA ASN A 147 -6.59 -18.31 8.99
C ASN A 147 -5.14 -17.80 8.90
N ASN A 148 -4.27 -18.34 9.76
CA ASN A 148 -2.82 -18.06 9.73
C ASN A 148 -2.01 -19.32 9.36
N ARG A 149 -2.50 -20.11 8.39
CA ARG A 149 -1.84 -21.37 8.02
C ARG A 149 -0.59 -21.11 7.18
N SER A 150 0.44 -21.92 7.43
CA SER A 150 1.68 -21.89 6.65
C SER A 150 1.48 -22.20 5.16
N SER A 151 0.51 -23.04 4.83
CA SER A 151 0.10 -23.33 3.44
C SER A 151 -0.42 -22.08 2.74
N THR A 152 -1.25 -21.28 3.40
CA THR A 152 -1.80 -20.03 2.84
C THR A 152 -0.69 -19.03 2.52
N VAL A 153 0.28 -18.88 3.43
CA VAL A 153 1.45 -18.01 3.21
C VAL A 153 2.31 -18.53 2.05
N MET A 154 2.53 -19.84 2.00
CA MET A 154 3.28 -20.48 0.92
C MET A 154 2.61 -20.29 -0.44
N ASP A 155 1.29 -20.44 -0.53
CA ASP A 155 0.53 -20.22 -1.76
C ASP A 155 0.65 -18.78 -2.25
N CYS A 156 0.51 -17.80 -1.34
CA CYS A 156 0.71 -16.39 -1.67
C CYS A 156 2.13 -16.14 -2.19
N PHE A 157 3.13 -16.72 -1.53
CA PHE A 157 4.52 -16.60 -1.93
C PHE A 157 4.78 -17.22 -3.31
N MET A 158 4.29 -18.43 -3.57
CA MET A 158 4.48 -19.11 -4.86
C MET A 158 3.78 -18.40 -6.01
N ASN A 159 2.59 -17.84 -5.77
CA ASN A 159 1.90 -17.00 -6.75
C ASN A 159 2.66 -15.70 -7.05
N ALA A 160 3.32 -15.09 -6.05
CA ALA A 160 4.18 -13.93 -6.28
C ALA A 160 5.46 -14.31 -7.03
N VAL A 161 6.08 -15.44 -6.70
CA VAL A 161 7.27 -15.98 -7.36
C VAL A 161 7.00 -16.28 -8.83
N SER A 162 5.85 -16.85 -9.18
CA SER A 162 5.51 -17.13 -10.59
C SER A 162 5.39 -15.85 -11.44
N ARG A 163 5.01 -14.73 -10.82
CA ARG A 163 4.86 -13.42 -11.50
C ARG A 163 6.16 -12.62 -11.55
N TYR A 164 6.93 -12.60 -10.46
CA TYR A 164 8.06 -11.68 -10.28
C TYR A 164 9.42 -12.38 -10.20
N GLY A 165 9.43 -13.71 -10.29
CA GLY A 165 10.61 -14.54 -10.08
C GLY A 165 10.94 -14.73 -8.60
N VAL A 166 11.78 -15.72 -8.30
CA VAL A 166 12.24 -15.98 -6.93
C VAL A 166 13.13 -14.83 -6.46
N PRO A 167 12.92 -14.23 -5.27
CA PRO A 167 13.83 -13.21 -4.76
C PRO A 167 15.21 -13.79 -4.44
N SER A 168 16.22 -12.91 -4.28
CA SER A 168 17.53 -13.34 -3.79
C SER A 168 17.47 -13.77 -2.31
N ARG A 169 16.70 -13.02 -1.51
CA ARG A 169 16.48 -13.30 -0.09
C ARG A 169 15.06 -12.96 0.33
N VAL A 170 14.57 -13.59 1.38
CA VAL A 170 13.36 -13.19 2.10
C VAL A 170 13.72 -12.78 3.52
N ARG A 171 12.94 -11.88 4.11
CA ARG A 171 12.95 -11.57 5.53
C ARG A 171 11.57 -11.79 6.10
N THR A 172 11.51 -12.53 7.20
CA THR A 172 10.30 -12.84 7.95
C THR A 172 10.60 -12.74 9.44
N ASP A 173 9.55 -12.76 10.25
CA ASP A 173 9.70 -13.00 11.67
C ASP A 173 9.98 -14.50 11.95
N HIS A 174 9.84 -14.91 13.22
CA HIS A 174 10.01 -16.31 13.63
C HIS A 174 8.68 -17.10 13.64
N GLY A 175 7.63 -16.56 13.02
CA GLY A 175 6.32 -17.20 12.92
C GLY A 175 6.38 -18.55 12.21
N GLY A 176 5.65 -19.53 12.74
CA GLY A 176 5.61 -20.89 12.21
C GLY A 176 4.99 -20.95 10.81
N GLU A 177 4.12 -20.00 10.48
CA GLU A 177 3.51 -19.83 9.17
C GLU A 177 4.54 -19.56 8.05
N ASN A 178 5.67 -18.94 8.39
CA ASN A 178 6.74 -18.60 7.45
C ASN A 178 7.73 -19.77 7.21
N ASN A 179 7.56 -20.90 7.91
CA ASN A 179 8.48 -22.04 7.81
C ASN A 179 8.63 -22.60 6.39
N PRO A 180 7.55 -22.89 5.63
CA PRO A 180 7.66 -23.43 4.29
C PRO A 180 8.39 -22.50 3.32
N VAL A 181 8.13 -21.19 3.41
CA VAL A 181 8.80 -20.18 2.57
C VAL A 181 10.30 -20.16 2.86
N CYS A 182 10.68 -20.19 4.15
CA CYS A 182 12.10 -20.22 4.54
C CYS A 182 12.80 -21.48 4.02
N LEU A 183 12.13 -22.63 4.13
CA LEU A 183 12.65 -23.91 3.64
C LEU A 183 12.84 -23.87 2.12
N PHE A 184 11.82 -23.42 1.38
CA PHE A 184 11.90 -23.25 -0.07
C PHE A 184 13.08 -22.37 -0.48
N MET A 185 13.25 -21.22 0.17
CA MET A 185 14.32 -20.28 -0.14
C MET A 185 15.71 -20.86 0.12
N ASN A 186 15.87 -21.63 1.21
CA ASN A 186 17.14 -22.30 1.50
C ASN A 186 17.43 -23.43 0.50
N ILE A 187 16.43 -24.17 0.03
CA ILE A 187 16.60 -25.19 -1.02
C ILE A 187 16.94 -24.54 -2.36
N PHE A 188 16.20 -23.51 -2.78
CA PHE A 188 16.30 -22.93 -4.11
C PHE A 188 17.50 -21.97 -4.28
N ARG A 189 17.82 -21.15 -3.27
CA ARG A 189 18.93 -20.17 -3.32
C ARG A 189 20.21 -20.65 -2.63
N GLY A 190 20.13 -21.73 -1.86
CA GLY A 190 21.23 -22.34 -1.11
C GLY A 190 21.12 -22.11 0.39
N SER A 191 21.49 -23.12 1.17
CA SER A 191 21.58 -23.06 2.64
C SER A 191 22.80 -22.25 3.08
N GLY A 192 22.78 -21.70 4.30
CA GLY A 192 23.93 -21.02 4.92
C GLY A 192 24.28 -19.60 4.41
N ARG A 193 23.71 -19.14 3.29
CA ARG A 193 24.00 -17.79 2.72
C ARG A 193 23.11 -16.65 3.23
N GLY A 194 22.15 -16.96 4.10
CA GLY A 194 21.08 -16.06 4.49
C GLY A 194 19.99 -15.88 3.43
N SER A 195 19.57 -16.97 2.76
CA SER A 195 18.45 -16.97 1.79
C SER A 195 17.12 -16.62 2.46
N ALA A 196 16.93 -17.05 3.70
CA ALA A 196 15.84 -16.61 4.57
C ALA A 196 16.43 -15.96 5.84
N LEU A 197 16.12 -14.68 6.03
CA LEU A 197 16.56 -13.88 7.16
C LEU A 197 15.42 -13.80 8.18
N ARG A 198 15.52 -14.57 9.26
CA ARG A 198 14.57 -14.48 10.36
C ARG A 198 15.05 -13.47 11.39
N GLY A 199 14.17 -12.61 11.88
CA GLY A 199 14.54 -11.64 12.91
C GLY A 199 13.36 -10.93 13.55
N ARG A 200 13.65 -9.97 14.44
CA ARG A 200 12.62 -9.13 15.06
C ARG A 200 11.90 -8.27 14.02
N SER A 201 10.61 -8.02 14.22
CA SER A 201 9.76 -7.16 13.38
C SER A 201 10.36 -5.77 13.10
N THR A 202 11.14 -5.22 14.03
CA THR A 202 11.87 -3.95 13.86
C THR A 202 12.85 -3.93 12.68
N HIS A 203 13.30 -5.10 12.21
CA HIS A 203 14.15 -5.25 11.02
C HIS A 203 13.33 -5.47 9.73
N ASN A 204 12.05 -5.77 9.86
CA ASN A 204 11.07 -5.95 8.78
C ASN A 204 10.45 -4.60 8.37
N GLN A 205 11.29 -3.57 8.28
CA GLN A 205 10.86 -2.16 8.23
C GLN A 205 9.92 -1.84 7.06
N ARG A 206 10.03 -2.58 5.94
CA ARG A 206 9.27 -2.27 4.73
C ARG A 206 7.84 -2.78 4.79
N ILE A 207 7.64 -3.99 5.32
CA ILE A 207 6.28 -4.50 5.54
C ILE A 207 5.60 -3.79 6.71
N GLU A 208 6.32 -3.44 7.77
CA GLU A 208 5.79 -2.60 8.85
C GLU A 208 5.33 -1.22 8.36
N ARG A 209 6.09 -0.62 7.44
CA ARG A 209 5.67 0.64 6.82
C ARG A 209 4.41 0.45 5.96
N LEU A 210 4.33 -0.67 5.22
CA LEU A 210 3.15 -1.04 4.44
C LEU A 210 1.93 -1.22 5.37
N TRP A 211 2.08 -1.84 6.54
CA TRP A 211 1.00 -1.96 7.52
C TRP A 211 0.49 -0.62 8.02
N GLY A 212 1.39 0.35 8.22
CA GLY A 212 0.99 1.73 8.53
C GLY A 212 0.17 2.36 7.40
N ASP A 213 0.57 2.18 6.14
CA ASP A 213 -0.17 2.70 4.98
C ASP A 213 -1.51 1.98 4.81
N LEU A 214 -1.55 0.67 4.99
CA LEU A 214 -2.75 -0.15 4.89
C LEU A 214 -3.76 0.21 5.97
N TRP A 215 -3.30 0.43 7.21
CA TRP A 215 -4.14 0.89 8.31
C TRP A 215 -4.75 2.25 8.03
N CYS A 216 -3.94 3.23 7.59
CA CYS A 216 -4.44 4.55 7.25
C CYS A 216 -5.32 4.56 6.00
N GLY A 217 -5.12 3.61 5.09
CA GLY A 217 -5.83 3.54 3.81
C GLY A 217 -7.17 2.82 3.89
N MET A 218 -7.24 1.72 4.64
CA MET A 218 -8.33 0.77 4.55
C MET A 218 -8.63 0.04 5.87
N THR A 219 -7.64 -0.60 6.51
CA THR A 219 -7.93 -1.55 7.61
C THR A 219 -8.57 -0.86 8.81
N ASN A 220 -8.33 0.44 9.02
CA ASN A 220 -9.02 1.21 10.06
C ASN A 220 -10.54 1.30 9.84
N VAL A 221 -11.00 1.35 8.58
CA VAL A 221 -12.43 1.43 8.24
C VAL A 221 -13.11 0.12 8.60
N TYR A 222 -12.55 -1.02 8.19
CA TYR A 222 -13.07 -2.34 8.57
C TYR A 222 -13.01 -2.57 10.07
N HIS A 223 -11.91 -2.18 10.71
CA HIS A 223 -11.79 -2.27 12.16
C HIS A 223 -12.89 -1.46 12.86
N GLY A 224 -13.14 -0.21 12.44
CA GLY A 224 -14.22 0.60 12.99
C GLY A 224 -15.60 -0.01 12.76
N LEU A 225 -15.86 -0.45 11.53
CA LEU A 225 -17.13 -1.07 11.15
C LEU A 225 -17.43 -2.34 11.93
N PHE A 226 -16.45 -3.23 12.10
CA PHE A 226 -16.66 -4.49 12.81
C PHE A 226 -16.82 -4.28 14.32
N ASN A 227 -16.13 -3.30 14.92
CA ASN A 227 -16.41 -2.89 16.30
C ASN A 227 -17.82 -2.35 16.45
N PHE A 228 -18.30 -1.55 15.49
CA PHE A 228 -19.67 -1.05 15.49
C PHE A 228 -20.69 -2.20 15.39
N PHE A 229 -20.45 -3.21 14.55
CA PHE A 229 -21.31 -4.39 14.50
C PHE A 229 -21.33 -5.18 15.82
N GLU A 230 -20.20 -5.28 16.52
CA GLU A 230 -20.18 -5.89 17.85
C GLU A 230 -20.92 -5.04 18.90
N SER A 231 -20.76 -3.70 18.89
CA SER A 231 -21.43 -2.84 19.86
C SER A 231 -22.95 -2.83 19.71
N GLU A 232 -23.44 -2.95 18.47
CA GLU A 232 -24.88 -3.06 18.17
C GLU A 232 -25.42 -4.49 18.30
N GLY A 233 -24.57 -5.47 18.67
CA GLY A 233 -24.96 -6.88 18.80
C GLY A 233 -25.26 -7.60 17.49
N VAL A 234 -24.94 -6.99 16.33
CA VAL A 234 -25.12 -7.57 14.99
C VAL A 234 -24.15 -8.74 14.78
N VAL A 235 -22.91 -8.62 15.26
CA VAL A 235 -21.87 -9.65 15.16
C VAL A 235 -21.42 -10.04 16.55
N ASN A 236 -21.29 -11.34 16.80
CA ASN A 236 -20.62 -11.86 17.99
C ASN A 236 -19.39 -12.65 17.52
N ALA A 237 -18.20 -12.23 17.93
CA ALA A 237 -16.94 -12.87 17.53
C ALA A 237 -16.77 -14.30 18.08
N ASP A 238 -17.55 -14.69 19.08
CA ASP A 238 -17.59 -16.05 19.62
C ASP A 238 -18.67 -16.92 18.95
N ASN A 239 -19.50 -16.34 18.07
CA ASN A 239 -20.52 -17.07 17.33
C ASN A 239 -20.04 -17.41 15.91
N GLU A 240 -19.88 -18.70 15.64
CA GLU A 240 -19.38 -19.21 14.35
C GLU A 240 -20.26 -18.82 13.15
N ILE A 241 -21.59 -18.73 13.32
CA ILE A 241 -22.50 -18.33 12.24
C ILE A 241 -22.30 -16.85 11.90
N HIS A 242 -22.12 -16.01 12.93
CA HIS A 242 -21.91 -14.57 12.74
C HIS A 242 -20.56 -14.32 12.07
N LEU A 243 -19.50 -15.03 12.50
CA LEU A 243 -18.19 -14.96 11.86
C LEU A 243 -18.22 -15.48 10.42
N TRP A 244 -18.92 -16.59 10.15
CA TRP A 244 -19.09 -17.09 8.80
C TRP A 244 -19.77 -16.06 7.89
N ALA A 245 -20.86 -15.43 8.36
CA ALA A 245 -21.55 -14.39 7.60
C ALA A 245 -20.65 -13.16 7.36
N LEU A 246 -19.92 -12.72 8.38
CA LEU A 246 -18.94 -11.64 8.27
C LEU A 246 -17.87 -11.97 7.22
N HIS A 247 -17.29 -13.17 7.29
CA HIS A 247 -16.26 -13.64 6.35
C HIS A 247 -16.82 -13.75 4.94
N TYR A 248 -18.01 -14.29 4.76
CA TYR A 248 -18.68 -14.43 3.47
C TYR A 248 -18.89 -13.06 2.79
N VAL A 249 -19.28 -12.05 3.55
CA VAL A 249 -19.50 -10.70 3.01
C VAL A 249 -18.18 -9.99 2.74
N TYR A 250 -17.24 -10.03 3.67
CA TYR A 250 -16.10 -9.11 3.65
C TYR A 250 -14.79 -9.70 3.11
N LEU A 251 -14.55 -11.03 3.16
CA LEU A 251 -13.31 -11.60 2.61
C LEU A 251 -13.24 -11.54 1.08
N PRO A 252 -14.29 -11.87 0.30
CA PRO A 252 -14.21 -11.74 -1.17
C PRO A 252 -14.06 -10.29 -1.63
N ARG A 253 -14.47 -9.34 -0.79
CA ARG A 253 -14.37 -7.89 -1.03
C ARG A 253 -13.08 -7.28 -0.46
N SER A 254 -12.27 -8.09 0.22
CA SER A 254 -10.96 -7.70 0.75
C SER A 254 -9.85 -7.97 -0.28
N ILE A 255 -8.64 -7.50 0.01
CA ILE A 255 -7.55 -7.41 -0.97
C ILE A 255 -7.15 -8.79 -1.50
N GLU A 256 -7.22 -8.96 -2.82
CA GLU A 256 -6.45 -9.94 -3.58
C GLU A 256 -5.71 -9.17 -4.69
N THR A 257 -4.37 -9.17 -4.65
CA THR A 257 -3.52 -8.63 -5.73
C THR A 257 -2.69 -9.73 -6.37
#